data_AF-A0A7L5FF99-F1
#
_entry.id   AF-A0A7L5FF99-F1
#
_cell.length_a   1.000
_cell.length_b   1.000
_cell.length_c   1.000
_cell.angle_alpha   90.00
_cell.angle_beta   90.00
_cell.angle_gamma   90.00
#
_symmetry.space_group_name_H-M   'P 1'
#
loop_
_entity.id
_entity.type
_entity.pdbx_description
1 polymer ?
#
loop_
_entity_poly.entity_id
_entity_poly.type
_entity_poly.pdbx_seq_one_letter_code
_entity_poly.pdbx_strand_id
1 'polypeptide(L)' 'MKEKLDYKSIVLSGSFGGLVYAIIMSIFYQFTGDEGFSIIKFAVDFLMFGLLVAGIIWWSMRKENKDKDKGK' A
#
# COMPACT_ATOMS: atom_id res chain seq x y z
N MET A 1 -19.39 -21.06 10.48
CA MET A 1 -18.34 -20.19 11.06
C MET A 1 -18.75 -18.75 10.76
N LYS A 2 -19.22 -18.00 11.76
CA LYS A 2 -19.57 -16.58 11.58
C LYS A 2 -18.30 -15.79 11.82
N GLU A 3 -17.57 -15.45 10.75
CA GLU A 3 -16.50 -14.46 10.80
C GLU A 3 -17.12 -13.15 11.30
N LYS A 4 -16.89 -12.85 12.58
CA LYS A 4 -17.04 -11.48 13.05
C LYS A 4 -16.00 -10.71 12.26
N LEU A 5 -16.43 -9.94 11.25
CA LEU A 5 -15.58 -8.96 10.59
C LEU A 5 -14.94 -8.12 11.69
N ASP A 6 -13.66 -8.40 11.95
CA ASP A 6 -12.95 -7.84 13.09
C ASP A 6 -12.80 -6.34 12.80
N TYR A 7 -13.54 -5.54 13.56
CA TYR A 7 -13.61 -4.09 13.40
C TYR A 7 -12.20 -3.48 13.44
N LYS A 8 -11.29 -4.09 14.20
CA LYS A 8 -9.86 -3.76 14.20
C LYS A 8 -9.22 -3.92 12.84
N SER A 9 -9.51 -4.99 12.11
CA SER A 9 -8.95 -5.25 10.78
C SER A 9 -9.47 -4.25 9.73
N ILE A 10 -10.74 -3.85 9.84
CA ILE A 10 -11.32 -2.79 8.99
C ILE A 10 -10.66 -1.45 9.29
N VAL A 11 -10.56 -1.07 10.56
CA VAL A 11 -9.91 0.19 10.98
C VAL A 11 -8.42 0.20 10.63
N LEU A 12 -7.74 -0.95 10.73
CA LEU A 12 -6.35 -1.10 10.32
C LEU A 12 -6.19 -0.90 8.81
N SER A 13 -7.07 -1.50 8.01
CA SER A 13 -7.06 -1.32 6.54
C SER A 13 -7.36 0.13 6.13
N GLY A 14 -8.31 0.79 6.80
CA GLY A 14 -8.65 2.19 6.57
C GLY A 14 -7.52 3.14 6.96
N SER A 15 -6.88 2.90 8.12
CA SER A 15 -5.72 3.66 8.58
C SER A 15 -4.53 3.51 7.64
N PHE A 16 -4.31 2.30 7.13
CA PHE A 16 -3.23 2.04 6.17
C PHE A 16 -3.50 2.76 4.84
N GLY A 17 -4.73 2.72 4.33
CA GLY A 17 -5.14 3.47 3.13
C GLY A 17 -4.99 4.98 3.30
N GLY A 18 -5.38 5.53 4.45
CA GLY A 18 -5.22 6.95 4.78
C GLY A 18 -3.75 7.37 4.92
N LEU A 19 -2.90 6.51 5.48
CA LEU A 19 -1.47 6.76 5.61
C LEU A 19 -0.77 6.75 4.24
N VAL A 20 -1.12 5.81 3.36
CA VAL A 20 -0.63 5.80 1.97
C VAL A 20 -1.06 7.07 1.23
N TYR A 21 -2.33 7.48 1.37
CA TYR A 21 -2.82 8.73 0.78
C TYR A 21 -2.04 9.94 1.29
N ALA A 22 -1.82 10.05 2.59
CA ALA A 22 -1.11 11.17 3.20
C ALA A 22 0.36 11.25 2.75
N ILE A 23 1.05 10.10 2.64
CA ILE A 23 2.43 10.05 2.14
C ILE A 23 2.49 10.53 0.69
N ILE A 24 1.60 10.03 -0.17
CA ILE A 24 1.57 10.45 -1.58
C ILE A 24 1.25 11.95 -1.66
N MET A 25 0.24 12.43 -0.94
CA MET A 25 -0.10 13.85 -0.89
C MET A 25 1.08 14.71 -0.41
N SER A 26 1.82 14.27 0.61
CA SER A 26 3.00 14.98 1.13
C SER A 26 4.14 15.04 0.13
N ILE A 27 4.41 13.93 -0.57
CA ILE A 27 5.43 13.89 -1.63
C ILE A 27 4.99 14.82 -2.77
N PHE A 28 3.75 14.72 -3.22
CA PHE A 28 3.19 15.58 -4.25
C PHE A 28 3.32 17.06 -3.90
N TYR A 29 2.92 17.45 -2.70
CA TYR A 29 2.97 18.84 -2.27
C TYR A 29 4.39 19.43 -2.30
N GLN A 30 5.42 18.61 -2.04
CA GLN A 30 6.82 19.04 -2.13
C GLN A 30 7.32 19.13 -3.58
N PHE A 31 6.82 18.27 -4.49
CA PHE A 31 7.30 18.20 -5.86
C PHE A 31 6.56 19.13 -6.84
N THR A 32 5.27 19.41 -6.63
CA THR A 32 4.44 20.20 -7.55
C THR A 32 4.22 21.63 -7.06
N GLY A 33 5.27 22.29 -6.57
CA GLY A 33 5.27 23.55 -5.81
C GLY A 33 4.53 24.79 -6.35
N ASP A 34 3.66 24.69 -7.34
CA ASP A 34 2.65 25.69 -7.74
C ASP A 34 1.56 25.12 -8.68
N GLU A 35 1.57 23.82 -9.00
CA GLU A 35 0.56 23.18 -9.85
C GLU A 35 -0.51 22.54 -8.97
N GLY A 36 -1.74 23.06 -9.04
CA GLY A 36 -2.89 22.54 -8.30
C GLY A 36 -3.06 21.01 -8.46
N PHE A 37 -3.57 20.38 -7.39
CA PHE A 37 -3.73 18.92 -7.28
C PHE A 37 -4.26 18.28 -8.57
N SER A 38 -3.41 17.53 -9.27
CA SER A 38 -3.77 16.79 -10.47
C SER A 38 -4.08 15.35 -10.13
N ILE A 39 -5.37 15.00 -10.15
CA ILE A 39 -5.87 13.66 -9.78
C ILE A 39 -5.27 12.55 -10.66
N ILE A 40 -4.90 12.89 -11.91
CA ILE A 40 -4.28 11.96 -12.86
C ILE A 40 -2.86 11.63 -12.43
N LYS A 41 -2.04 12.64 -12.08
CA LYS A 41 -0.68 12.41 -11.56
C LYS A 41 -0.76 11.58 -10.26
N PHE A 42 -1.67 11.93 -9.36
CA PHE A 42 -1.91 11.18 -8.12
C PHE A 42 -2.25 9.70 -8.38
N ALA A 43 -3.18 9.43 -9.30
CA ALA A 43 -3.57 8.07 -9.63
C ALA A 43 -2.42 7.27 -10.25
N VAL A 44 -1.61 7.89 -11.12
CA VAL A 44 -0.43 7.26 -11.73
C VAL A 44 0.61 6.91 -10.68
N ASP A 45 0.93 7.83 -9.77
CA ASP A 45 1.92 7.58 -8.71
C ASP A 45 1.40 6.59 -7.66
N PHE A 46 0.12 6.64 -7.30
CA PHE A 46 -0.50 5.62 -6.45
C PHE A 46 -0.43 4.24 -7.10
N LEU A 47 -0.72 4.13 -8.39
CA LEU A 47 -0.61 2.87 -9.14
C LEU A 47 0.84 2.40 -9.24
N MET A 48 1.78 3.28 -9.59
CA MET A 48 3.21 2.92 -9.68
C MET A 48 3.73 2.44 -8.33
N PHE A 49 3.46 3.18 -7.25
CA PHE A 49 3.90 2.82 -5.91
C PHE A 49 3.18 1.57 -5.39
N GLY A 50 1.88 1.48 -5.62
CA GLY A 50 1.06 0.32 -5.26
C GLY A 50 1.51 -0.96 -5.98
N LEU A 51 1.84 -0.88 -7.27
CA LEU A 51 2.38 -2.01 -8.04
C LEU A 51 3.78 -2.39 -7.57
N LEU A 52 4.63 -1.42 -7.23
CA LEU A 52 5.96 -1.67 -6.66
C LEU A 52 5.84 -2.43 -5.33
N VAL A 53 5.01 -1.93 -4.42
CA VAL A 53 4.77 -2.55 -3.11
C VAL A 53 4.13 -3.93 -3.28
N ALA A 54 3.14 -4.09 -4.16
CA ALA A 54 2.55 -5.39 -4.46
C ALA A 54 3.58 -6.37 -5.02
N GLY A 55 4.47 -5.93 -5.91
CA GLY A 55 5.58 -6.73 -6.42
C GLY A 55 6.57 -7.13 -5.33
N ILE A 56 6.93 -6.21 -4.43
CA ILE A 56 7.81 -6.47 -3.28
C ILE A 56 7.16 -7.47 -2.32
N ILE A 57 5.87 -7.29 -1.98
CA ILE A 57 5.13 -8.20 -1.10
C ILE A 57 5.03 -9.59 -1.75
N TRP A 58 4.70 -9.67 -3.04
CA TRP A 58 4.63 -10.92 -3.77
C TRP A 58 5.98 -11.64 -3.82
N TRP A 59 7.07 -10.90 -4.02
CA TRP A 59 8.42 -11.47 -3.98
C TRP A 59 8.82 -11.89 -2.57
N SER A 60 8.50 -11.07 -1.56
CA SER A 60 8.73 -11.38 -0.14
C SER A 60 8.02 -12.68 0.28
N MET A 61 6.73 -12.82 -0.04
CA MET A 61 5.95 -14.03 0.21
C MET A 61 6.49 -15.25 -0.54
N ARG A 62 6.97 -15.07 -1.79
CA ARG A 62 7.61 -16.14 -2.56
C ARG A 62 8.93 -16.60 -1.92
N LYS A 63 9.66 -15.70 -1.24
CA LYS A 63 10.88 -16.05 -0.49
C LYS A 63 10.54 -16.78 0.82
N GLU A 64 9.49 -16.34 1.52
CA GLU A 64 9.02 -16.97 2.77
C GLU A 64 8.53 -18.42 2.57
N ASN A 65 7.93 -18.74 1.41
CA ASN A 65 7.53 -20.12 1.08
C ASN A 65 8.71 -21.09 0.85
N LYS A 66 9.93 -20.60 0.60
CA LYS A 66 11.13 -21.47 0.54
C LYS A 66 11.74 -21.76 1.92
N ASP A 67 11.47 -20.93 2.92
CA ASP A 67 11.91 -21.16 4.30
C ASP A 67 11.00 -22.13 5.05
N LYS A 68 9.69 -22.14 4.72
CA LYS A 68 8.72 -23.08 5.33
C LYS A 68 8.84 -24.53 4.85
N ASP A 69 9.52 -24.80 3.73
CA ASP A 69 9.73 -26.15 3.19
C ASP A 69 11.03 -26.81 3.67
N LYS A 70 11.97 -26.06 4.27
CA LYS A 70 13.21 -26.59 4.85
C LYS A 70 13.15 -26.81 6.37
N GLY A 71 11.99 -26.57 6.98
CA GLY A 71 11.74 -26.71 8.41
C GLY A 71 10.89 -27.93 8.80
N LYS A 72 10.83 -28.97 7.95
CA LYS A 72 10.28 -30.29 8.31
C LYS A 72 11.35 -31.35 8.17
#